data_AF-A0A285D025-F1
#
_entry.id   AF-A0A285D025-F1
#
_cell.length_a   1.000
_cell.length_b   1.000
_cell.length_c   1.000
_cell.angle_alpha   90.00
_cell.angle_beta   90.00
_cell.angle_gamma   90.00
#
_symmetry.space_group_name_H-M   'P 1'
#
loop_
_entity.id
_entity.type
_entity.pdbx_description
1 polymer ?
#
loop_
_entity_poly.entity_id
_entity_poly.type
_entity_poly.pdbx_seq_one_letter_code
_entity_poly.pdbx_strand_id
1 'polypeptide(L)'
;MGGIADEHVEWAIVNRLKAMLDEPPQTTFNVTQTFALFSSVLLWTKNRAWVAGNQGQRGQWQDHADHRAHDVREAMREKRITEDPWRLSLAMPQLVLVDRADGREIEDRRINTDFEAMTAEDFFKWLRDALAHGDGRTIKPIHKQSARTGQTLLAGFRVKFNAERGAQRILKLDLFHDDMRRIGSVLADLFCASLSGGDRYFEEEAGTARIEEVAQIA
;
A
#
# COMPACT_ATOMS: atom_id res chain seq x y z
N MET A 1 -4.34 -22.90 -23.22
CA MET A 1 -3.54 -21.66 -23.18
C MET A 1 -4.37 -20.62 -22.44
N GLY A 2 -4.16 -20.49 -21.13
CA GLY A 2 -4.80 -19.46 -20.30
C GLY A 2 -4.08 -18.14 -20.51
N GLY A 3 -4.61 -17.31 -21.40
CA GLY A 3 -4.14 -15.93 -21.58
C GLY A 3 -4.85 -14.99 -20.60
N ILE A 4 -4.17 -13.92 -20.18
CA ILE A 4 -4.81 -12.78 -19.53
C ILE A 4 -5.66 -12.08 -20.59
N ALA A 5 -6.99 -12.09 -20.44
CA ALA A 5 -7.87 -11.23 -21.23
C ALA A 5 -7.74 -9.77 -20.76
N ASP A 6 -8.12 -8.77 -21.56
CA ASP A 6 -7.96 -7.35 -21.20
C ASP A 6 -8.59 -6.99 -19.84
N GLU A 7 -9.72 -7.63 -19.51
CA GLU A 7 -10.42 -7.54 -18.21
C GLU A 7 -9.63 -8.10 -17.01
N HIS A 8 -8.54 -8.82 -17.26
CA HIS A 8 -7.72 -9.50 -16.25
C HIS A 8 -6.34 -8.86 -16.02
N VAL A 9 -5.96 -7.86 -16.81
CA VAL A 9 -4.59 -7.29 -16.78
C VAL A 9 -4.32 -6.54 -15.47
N GLU A 10 -5.31 -5.82 -14.95
CA GLU A 10 -5.13 -4.95 -13.78
C GLU A 10 -4.85 -5.74 -12.49
N TRP A 11 -5.59 -6.81 -12.23
CA TRP A 11 -5.34 -7.63 -11.04
C TRP A 11 -4.01 -8.40 -11.17
N ALA A 12 -3.62 -8.83 -12.38
CA ALA A 12 -2.36 -9.53 -12.60
C ALA A 12 -1.13 -8.63 -12.32
N ILE A 13 -1.20 -7.34 -12.66
CA ILE A 13 -0.18 -6.35 -12.29
C ILE A 13 -0.09 -6.21 -10.77
N VAL A 14 -1.22 -6.01 -10.11
CA VAL A 14 -1.27 -5.85 -8.64
C VAL A 14 -0.77 -7.10 -7.92
N ASN A 15 -1.11 -8.28 -8.41
CA ASN A 15 -0.63 -9.56 -7.87
C ASN A 15 0.89 -9.71 -7.99
N ARG A 16 1.50 -9.30 -9.11
CA ARG A 16 2.97 -9.28 -9.27
C ARG A 16 3.63 -8.31 -8.29
N LEU A 17 3.07 -7.11 -8.15
CA LEU A 17 3.59 -6.12 -7.20
C LEU A 17 3.50 -6.63 -5.75
N LYS A 18 2.42 -7.34 -5.43
CA LYS A 18 2.27 -8.04 -4.14
C LYS A 18 3.34 -9.11 -3.95
N ALA A 19 3.57 -9.99 -4.94
CA ALA A 19 4.61 -11.00 -4.84
C ALA A 19 5.98 -10.38 -4.57
N MET A 20 6.32 -9.27 -5.25
CA MET A 20 7.56 -8.52 -4.98
C MET A 20 7.61 -7.87 -3.59
N LEU A 21 6.45 -7.59 -2.98
CA LEU A 21 6.32 -7.01 -1.64
C LEU A 21 6.42 -8.08 -0.54
N ASP A 22 5.84 -9.26 -0.77
CA ASP A 22 5.84 -10.40 0.13
C ASP A 22 7.18 -11.16 0.10
N GLU A 23 7.81 -11.24 -1.07
CA GLU A 23 9.08 -11.92 -1.30
C GLU A 23 10.11 -10.95 -1.91
N PRO A 24 10.50 -9.90 -1.18
CA PRO A 24 11.47 -8.94 -1.71
C PRO A 24 12.84 -9.61 -1.89
N PRO A 25 13.60 -9.24 -2.95
CA PRO A 25 14.97 -9.69 -3.11
C PRO A 25 15.80 -9.25 -1.90
N GLN A 26 16.83 -10.04 -1.56
CA GLN A 26 17.76 -9.68 -0.49
C GLN A 26 18.63 -8.49 -0.95
N THR A 27 18.20 -7.28 -0.58
CA THR A 27 18.84 -6.02 -0.99
C THR A 27 18.94 -5.01 0.16
N THR A 28 19.92 -4.12 0.08
CA THR A 28 20.10 -2.98 1.01
C THR A 28 19.08 -1.87 0.79
N PHE A 29 18.31 -1.92 -0.31
CA PHE A 29 17.31 -0.91 -0.67
C PHE A 29 15.89 -1.29 -0.28
N ASN A 30 15.72 -2.28 0.60
CA ASN A 30 14.41 -2.87 0.95
C ASN A 30 13.36 -1.82 1.31
N VAL A 31 13.66 -0.84 2.16
CA VAL A 31 12.68 0.19 2.56
C VAL A 31 12.23 1.06 1.39
N THR A 32 13.16 1.45 0.52
CA THR A 32 12.86 2.25 -0.68
C THR A 32 12.04 1.45 -1.68
N GLN A 33 12.42 0.19 -1.92
CA GLN A 33 11.71 -0.72 -2.81
C GLN A 33 10.29 -0.99 -2.30
N THR A 34 10.14 -1.29 -1.01
CA THR A 34 8.85 -1.49 -0.36
C THR A 34 7.97 -0.26 -0.51
N PHE A 35 8.50 0.96 -0.31
CA PHE A 35 7.73 2.18 -0.51
C PHE A 35 7.27 2.36 -1.95
N ALA A 36 8.15 2.08 -2.93
CA ALA A 36 7.80 2.18 -4.35
C ALA A 36 6.71 1.18 -4.75
N LEU A 37 6.85 -0.09 -4.33
CA LEU A 37 5.87 -1.15 -4.59
C LEU A 37 4.54 -0.86 -3.89
N PHE A 38 4.56 -0.52 -2.61
CA PHE A 38 3.37 -0.13 -1.83
C PHE A 38 2.63 1.05 -2.47
N SER A 39 3.35 2.10 -2.87
CA SER A 39 2.77 3.25 -3.54
C SER A 39 2.13 2.86 -4.87
N SER A 40 2.77 1.97 -5.63
CA SER A 40 2.25 1.48 -6.91
C SER A 40 0.96 0.68 -6.73
N VAL A 41 0.94 -0.25 -5.76
CA VAL A 41 -0.28 -0.99 -5.37
C VAL A 41 -1.38 -0.03 -4.99
N LEU A 42 -1.10 0.95 -4.12
CA LEU A 42 -2.09 1.93 -3.69
C LEU A 42 -2.68 2.73 -4.87
N LEU A 43 -1.83 3.22 -5.78
CA LEU A 43 -2.28 4.04 -6.90
C LEU A 43 -3.17 3.24 -7.86
N TRP A 44 -2.79 2.00 -8.19
CA TRP A 44 -3.60 1.10 -9.02
C TRP A 44 -4.95 0.78 -8.37
N THR A 45 -4.90 0.23 -7.15
CA THR A 45 -6.10 -0.24 -6.44
C THR A 45 -7.08 0.90 -6.16
N LYS A 46 -6.61 2.06 -5.69
CA LYS A 46 -7.47 3.22 -5.44
C LYS A 46 -8.11 3.71 -6.73
N ASN A 47 -7.33 3.96 -7.79
CA ASN A 47 -7.89 4.50 -9.03
C ASN A 47 -8.99 3.62 -9.59
N ARG A 48 -8.82 2.29 -9.53
CA ARG A 48 -9.81 1.34 -10.02
C ARG A 48 -11.01 1.18 -9.09
N ALA A 49 -10.80 1.08 -7.77
CA ALA A 49 -11.90 0.94 -6.80
C ALA A 49 -12.80 2.19 -6.68
N TRP A 50 -12.32 3.34 -7.18
CA TRP A 50 -13.09 4.59 -7.30
C TRP A 50 -13.57 4.85 -8.74
N VAL A 51 -13.87 3.82 -9.53
CA VAL A 51 -14.44 3.95 -10.89
C VAL A 51 -15.66 4.88 -10.96
N ALA A 52 -16.44 4.94 -9.87
CA ALA A 52 -17.59 5.82 -9.67
C ALA A 52 -17.27 7.30 -9.39
N GLY A 53 -15.99 7.63 -9.21
CA GLY A 53 -15.59 8.81 -8.43
C GLY A 53 -15.95 8.69 -6.95
N ASN A 54 -15.78 9.78 -6.19
CA ASN A 54 -15.96 9.76 -4.72
C ASN A 54 -17.44 9.66 -4.30
N GLN A 55 -18.37 10.07 -5.16
CA GLN A 55 -19.81 10.16 -4.86
C GLN A 55 -20.70 9.27 -5.75
N GLY A 56 -20.12 8.51 -6.69
CA GLY A 56 -20.93 7.68 -7.58
C GLY A 56 -21.59 6.53 -6.83
N GLN A 57 -22.89 6.38 -7.04
CA GLN A 57 -23.67 5.21 -6.64
C GLN A 57 -23.58 4.15 -7.76
N ARG A 58 -23.83 2.87 -7.45
CA ARG A 58 -23.81 1.73 -8.40
C ARG A 58 -24.75 1.84 -9.62
N GLY A 59 -25.41 2.96 -9.84
CA GLY A 59 -26.43 3.12 -10.87
C GLY A 59 -25.83 3.37 -12.25
N GLN A 60 -25.92 2.36 -13.13
CA GLN A 60 -25.69 2.36 -14.59
C GLN A 60 -24.39 1.76 -15.15
N TRP A 61 -23.57 1.03 -14.37
CA TRP A 61 -22.43 0.33 -14.97
C TRP A 61 -22.86 -0.92 -15.73
N GLN A 62 -22.52 -0.95 -17.02
CA GLN A 62 -22.73 -2.10 -17.89
C GLN A 62 -21.66 -3.18 -17.66
N ASP A 63 -20.47 -2.79 -17.20
CA ASP A 63 -19.34 -3.71 -17.01
C ASP A 63 -19.34 -4.33 -15.60
N HIS A 64 -19.35 -5.67 -15.54
CA HIS A 64 -19.22 -6.43 -14.30
C HIS A 64 -17.90 -6.16 -13.57
N ALA A 65 -16.82 -5.82 -14.28
CA ALA A 65 -15.54 -5.48 -13.67
C ALA A 65 -15.62 -4.18 -12.85
N ASP A 66 -16.45 -3.21 -13.28
CA ASP A 66 -16.67 -1.96 -12.54
C ASP A 66 -17.39 -2.20 -11.22
N HIS A 67 -18.38 -3.11 -11.23
CA HIS A 67 -19.06 -3.54 -10.00
C HIS A 67 -18.07 -4.20 -9.02
N ARG A 68 -17.25 -5.15 -9.51
CA ARG A 68 -16.23 -5.84 -8.70
C ARG A 68 -15.15 -4.89 -8.19
N ALA A 69 -14.75 -3.90 -8.98
CA ALA A 69 -13.82 -2.89 -8.52
C ALA A 69 -14.42 -2.04 -7.39
N HIS A 70 -15.69 -1.65 -7.51
CA HIS A 70 -16.37 -0.90 -6.46
C HIS A 70 -16.61 -1.72 -5.18
N ASP A 71 -16.81 -3.04 -5.27
CA ASP A 71 -16.90 -3.93 -4.11
C ASP A 71 -15.65 -3.84 -3.20
N VAL A 72 -14.46 -3.61 -3.79
CA VAL A 72 -13.21 -3.36 -3.03
C VAL A 72 -13.37 -2.16 -2.10
N ARG A 73 -13.94 -1.07 -2.61
CA ARG A 73 -14.18 0.17 -1.83
C ARG A 73 -15.17 -0.10 -0.70
N GLU A 74 -16.28 -0.75 -0.99
CA GLU A 74 -17.31 -1.04 0.01
C GLU A 74 -16.77 -1.95 1.12
N ALA A 75 -15.91 -2.92 0.81
CA ALA A 75 -15.26 -3.77 1.79
C ALA A 75 -14.32 -3.02 2.77
N MET A 76 -13.90 -1.79 2.43
CA MET A 76 -13.05 -0.94 3.27
C MET A 76 -13.85 0.09 4.09
N ARG A 77 -15.11 0.37 3.73
CA ARG A 77 -15.91 1.49 4.27
C ARG A 77 -16.13 1.40 5.78
N GLU A 78 -16.36 0.20 6.31
CA GLU A 78 -16.74 0.00 7.72
C GLU A 78 -15.58 -0.37 8.64
N LYS A 79 -14.40 -0.67 8.08
CA LYS A 79 -13.24 -1.13 8.85
C LYS A 79 -12.31 0.03 9.16
N ARG A 80 -11.83 0.14 10.40
CA ARG A 80 -10.80 1.13 10.75
C ARG A 80 -9.44 0.71 10.21
N ILE A 81 -8.62 1.67 9.80
CA ILE A 81 -7.26 1.39 9.32
C ILE A 81 -6.34 0.83 10.42
N THR A 82 -6.67 1.03 11.69
CA THR A 82 -5.92 0.50 12.85
C THR A 82 -6.35 -0.91 13.27
N GLU A 83 -7.44 -1.43 12.71
CA GLU A 83 -7.99 -2.75 13.04
C GLU A 83 -7.60 -3.80 11.98
N ASP A 84 -7.91 -5.06 12.26
CA ASP A 84 -7.72 -6.13 11.28
C ASP A 84 -8.54 -5.87 9.99
N PRO A 85 -7.97 -6.15 8.80
CA PRO A 85 -6.65 -6.75 8.55
C PRO A 85 -5.48 -5.75 8.44
N TRP A 86 -5.74 -4.45 8.48
CA TRP A 86 -4.77 -3.40 8.14
C TRP A 86 -3.73 -3.18 9.24
N ARG A 87 -4.21 -3.06 10.48
CA ARG A 87 -3.41 -2.87 11.70
C ARG A 87 -2.36 -1.76 11.57
N LEU A 88 -2.72 -0.57 11.09
CA LEU A 88 -1.79 0.57 11.04
C LEU A 88 -1.18 0.80 12.43
N SER A 89 0.16 0.85 12.49
CA SER A 89 0.88 1.00 13.76
C SER A 89 0.53 2.31 14.46
N LEU A 90 0.10 2.22 15.72
CA LEU A 90 -0.11 3.37 16.62
C LEU A 90 1.05 3.58 17.61
N ALA A 91 2.02 2.68 17.61
CA ALA A 91 3.25 2.78 18.39
C ALA A 91 4.45 2.64 17.45
N MET A 92 5.56 3.30 17.81
CA MET A 92 6.78 3.21 17.00
C MET A 92 7.31 1.76 17.03
N PRO A 93 7.58 1.14 15.87
CA PRO A 93 8.04 -0.24 15.84
C PRO A 93 9.45 -0.36 16.43
N GLN A 94 9.72 -1.50 17.05
CA GLN A 94 11.06 -1.84 17.51
C GLN A 94 11.94 -2.25 16.32
N LEU A 95 13.01 -1.51 16.09
CA LEU A 95 13.96 -1.72 15.01
C LEU A 95 15.23 -2.37 15.56
N VAL A 96 15.43 -3.66 15.29
CA VAL A 96 16.51 -4.49 15.87
C VAL A 96 17.91 -3.86 15.75
N LEU A 97 18.20 -3.18 14.64
CA LEU A 97 19.51 -2.54 14.39
C LEU A 97 19.68 -1.15 15.05
N VAL A 98 18.60 -0.58 15.56
CA VAL A 98 18.53 0.77 16.16
C VAL A 98 18.33 0.67 17.67
N ASP A 99 17.49 -0.26 18.15
CA ASP A 99 16.99 -0.27 19.52
C ASP A 99 17.74 -1.23 20.47
N ARG A 100 18.83 -1.88 20.04
CA ARG A 100 19.70 -2.68 20.92
C ARG A 100 20.98 -1.95 21.30
N ALA A 101 21.04 -1.45 22.54
CA ALA A 101 22.17 -1.58 23.49
C ALA A 101 21.99 -0.79 24.81
N ASP A 102 21.06 0.17 24.89
CA ASP A 102 21.09 1.12 26.03
C ASP A 102 20.07 0.87 27.13
N GLY A 103 19.15 -0.10 26.96
CA GLY A 103 18.07 -0.35 27.93
C GLY A 103 17.17 0.87 28.18
N ARG A 104 17.26 1.90 27.32
CA ARG A 104 16.40 3.08 27.40
C ARG A 104 15.01 2.65 26.98
N GLU A 105 14.05 2.83 27.88
CA GLU A 105 12.64 2.74 27.56
C GLU A 105 12.39 3.54 26.29
N ILE A 106 11.82 2.89 25.28
CA ILE A 106 11.25 3.60 24.14
C ILE A 106 10.14 4.44 24.76
N GLU A 107 10.36 5.75 24.92
CA GLU A 107 9.29 6.69 25.29
C GLU A 107 8.06 6.31 24.47
N ASP A 108 6.91 6.16 25.13
CA ASP A 108 5.63 5.81 24.51
C ASP A 108 5.20 6.91 23.52
N ARG A 109 5.85 6.90 22.36
CA ARG A 109 5.64 7.84 21.28
C ARG A 109 4.61 7.20 20.38
N ARG A 110 3.35 7.40 20.76
CA ARG A 110 2.23 7.12 19.89
C ARG A 110 2.44 7.81 18.54
N ILE A 111 2.27 7.05 17.47
CA ILE A 111 2.34 7.51 16.08
C ILE A 111 0.97 7.35 15.43
N ASN A 112 0.76 8.00 14.29
CA ASN A 112 -0.42 7.81 13.44
C ASN A 112 -1.77 8.05 14.14
N THR A 113 -1.79 8.80 15.25
CA THR A 113 -3.01 9.09 16.03
C THR A 113 -4.04 9.89 15.24
N ASP A 114 -3.62 10.63 14.21
CA ASP A 114 -4.52 11.29 13.25
C ASP A 114 -5.48 10.32 12.53
N PHE A 115 -5.13 9.03 12.47
CA PHE A 115 -5.86 8.00 11.72
C PHE A 115 -6.57 6.98 12.61
N GLU A 116 -6.50 7.13 13.93
CA GLU A 116 -7.00 6.13 14.90
C GLU A 116 -8.50 5.85 14.76
N ALA A 117 -9.28 6.87 14.40
CA ALA A 117 -10.72 6.74 14.15
C ALA A 117 -11.07 6.67 12.66
N MET A 118 -10.08 6.68 11.76
CA MET A 118 -10.31 6.77 10.32
C MET A 118 -10.63 5.39 9.72
N THR A 119 -11.61 5.36 8.83
CA THR A 119 -11.92 4.16 8.03
C THR A 119 -10.79 3.87 7.05
N ALA A 120 -10.66 2.61 6.61
CA ALA A 120 -9.70 2.24 5.60
C ALA A 120 -10.00 2.93 4.26
N GLU A 121 -11.28 3.10 3.90
CA GLU A 121 -11.70 3.85 2.71
C GLU A 121 -11.13 5.28 2.73
N ASP A 122 -11.38 6.03 3.80
CA ASP A 122 -10.93 7.42 3.92
C ASP A 122 -9.40 7.51 3.98
N PHE A 123 -8.76 6.58 4.68
CA PHE A 123 -7.31 6.49 4.77
C PHE A 123 -6.66 6.30 3.40
N PHE A 124 -7.09 5.32 2.62
CA PHE A 124 -6.49 5.04 1.32
C PHE A 124 -6.79 6.13 0.30
N LYS A 125 -7.98 6.74 0.36
CA LYS A 125 -8.28 7.95 -0.42
C LYS A 125 -7.31 9.07 -0.06
N TRP A 126 -7.16 9.39 1.23
CA TRP A 126 -6.26 10.44 1.71
C TRP A 126 -4.81 10.18 1.31
N LEU A 127 -4.32 8.95 1.52
CA LEU A 127 -2.94 8.59 1.23
C LEU A 127 -2.65 8.66 -0.26
N ARG A 128 -3.57 8.18 -1.12
CA ARG A 128 -3.44 8.33 -2.57
C ARG A 128 -3.38 9.80 -2.95
N ASP A 129 -4.25 10.63 -2.39
CA ASP A 129 -4.24 12.06 -2.70
C ASP A 129 -2.92 12.71 -2.27
N ALA A 130 -2.36 12.31 -1.12
CA ALA A 130 -1.05 12.74 -0.67
C ALA A 130 0.10 12.31 -1.59
N LEU A 131 0.09 11.07 -2.09
CA LEU A 131 1.16 10.55 -2.96
C LEU A 131 1.06 11.07 -4.41
N ALA A 132 -0.15 11.29 -4.92
CA ALA A 132 -0.37 11.68 -6.32
C ALA A 132 -0.45 13.19 -6.53
N HIS A 133 -0.95 13.95 -5.55
CA HIS A 133 -1.18 15.40 -5.65
C HIS A 133 -0.35 16.22 -4.66
N GLY A 134 0.34 15.57 -3.72
CA GLY A 134 1.28 16.23 -2.83
C GLY A 134 2.45 16.86 -3.60
N ASP A 135 2.96 17.98 -3.11
CA ASP A 135 4.25 18.46 -3.59
C ASP A 135 5.39 17.57 -3.05
N GLY A 136 6.56 17.59 -3.69
CA GLY A 136 7.70 16.76 -3.29
C GLY A 136 8.23 17.01 -1.86
N ARG A 137 7.67 17.97 -1.11
CA ARG A 137 8.05 18.29 0.27
C ARG A 137 7.14 17.60 1.29
N THR A 138 6.01 17.06 0.85
CA THR A 138 5.01 16.36 1.68
C THR A 138 5.47 14.96 2.13
N ILE A 139 6.39 14.35 1.39
CA ILE A 139 6.95 13.03 1.71
C ILE A 139 8.41 13.21 2.11
N LYS A 140 8.78 12.72 3.30
CA LYS A 140 10.15 12.82 3.83
C LYS A 140 10.63 11.47 4.35
N PRO A 141 11.90 11.11 4.15
CA PRO A 141 12.43 9.88 4.71
C PRO A 141 12.49 9.97 6.25
N ILE A 142 12.25 8.85 6.91
CA ILE A 142 12.45 8.67 8.36
C ILE A 142 13.81 8.01 8.53
N HIS A 143 14.76 8.76 9.09
CA HIS A 143 16.09 8.27 9.39
C HIS A 143 16.22 7.85 10.86
N LYS A 144 16.98 6.80 11.12
CA LYS A 144 17.33 6.30 12.45
C LYS A 144 18.83 6.01 12.51
N GLN A 145 19.49 6.32 13.62
CA GLN A 145 20.88 5.92 13.81
C GLN A 145 20.93 4.48 14.31
N SER A 146 21.76 3.65 13.69
CA SER A 146 22.03 2.32 14.22
C SER A 146 22.85 2.40 15.50
N ALA A 147 22.36 1.82 16.59
CA ALA A 147 23.13 1.69 17.83
C ALA A 147 24.39 0.82 17.64
N ARG A 148 24.37 -0.11 16.68
CA ARG A 148 25.49 -1.03 16.40
C ARG A 148 26.59 -0.39 15.56
N THR A 149 26.24 0.31 14.49
CA THR A 149 27.22 0.81 13.51
C THR A 149 27.40 2.32 13.53
N GLY A 150 26.55 3.06 14.25
CA GLY A 150 26.50 4.52 14.23
C GLY A 150 25.99 5.11 12.90
N GLN A 151 25.68 4.27 11.91
CA GLN A 151 25.25 4.72 10.59
C GLN A 151 23.77 5.15 10.60
N THR A 152 23.45 6.13 9.75
CA THR A 152 22.08 6.55 9.49
C THR A 152 21.40 5.55 8.56
N LEU A 153 20.35 4.89 9.05
CA LEU A 153 19.50 3.96 8.31
C LEU A 153 18.20 4.63 7.90
N LEU A 154 17.69 4.26 6.73
CA LEU A 154 16.32 4.57 6.32
C LEU A 154 15.37 3.57 6.97
N ALA A 155 14.41 4.06 7.77
CA ALA A 155 13.46 3.22 8.51
C ALA A 155 12.05 3.26 7.91
N GLY A 156 11.73 4.28 7.12
CA GLY A 156 10.41 4.47 6.55
C GLY A 156 10.23 5.84 5.93
N PHE A 157 8.98 6.23 5.72
CA PHE A 157 8.59 7.50 5.11
C PHE A 157 7.51 8.18 5.93
N ARG A 158 7.63 9.50 6.03
CA ARG A 158 6.65 10.38 6.65
C ARG A 158 5.90 11.11 5.56
N VAL A 159 4.58 11.00 5.57
CA VAL A 159 3.67 11.71 4.67
C VAL A 159 2.91 12.76 5.46
N LYS A 160 2.92 14.01 4.99
CA LYS A 160 2.15 15.12 5.55
C LYS A 160 1.28 15.72 4.47
N PHE A 161 -0.02 15.72 4.68
CA PHE A 161 -0.96 16.24 3.70
C PHE A 161 -2.21 16.80 4.39
N ASN A 162 -2.88 17.74 3.74
CA ASN A 162 -4.11 18.31 4.27
C ASN A 162 -5.16 17.20 4.50
N ALA A 163 -5.94 17.32 5.58
CA ALA A 163 -6.98 16.33 5.90
C ALA A 163 -7.98 16.19 4.74
N GLU A 164 -8.34 17.33 4.15
CA GLU A 164 -9.17 17.44 2.95
C GLU A 164 -8.69 18.61 2.10
N ARG A 165 -9.18 18.70 0.86
CA ARG A 165 -8.81 19.78 -0.06
C ARG A 165 -9.20 21.14 0.53
N GLY A 166 -8.20 22.00 0.74
CA GLY A 166 -8.39 23.34 1.31
C GLY A 166 -8.43 23.38 2.85
N ALA A 167 -8.36 22.24 3.54
CA ALA A 167 -8.30 22.22 5.00
C ALA A 167 -6.96 22.74 5.51
N GLN A 168 -6.96 23.53 6.59
CA GLN A 168 -5.72 23.96 7.25
C GLN A 168 -5.08 22.84 8.10
N ARG A 169 -5.89 21.88 8.55
CA ARG A 169 -5.41 20.72 9.30
C ARG A 169 -4.55 19.84 8.39
N ILE A 170 -3.32 19.57 8.82
CA ILE A 170 -2.39 18.64 8.17
C ILE A 170 -2.39 17.36 8.99
N LEU A 171 -2.68 16.23 8.34
CA LEU A 171 -2.50 14.90 8.93
C LEU A 171 -1.07 14.43 8.72
N LYS A 172 -0.55 13.67 9.67
CA LYS A 172 0.82 13.16 9.64
C LYS A 172 0.83 11.64 9.76
N LEU A 173 1.26 10.96 8.71
CA LEU A 173 1.45 9.52 8.65
C LEU A 173 2.94 9.16 8.68
N ASP A 174 3.32 8.28 9.59
CA ASP A 174 4.63 7.62 9.63
C ASP A 174 4.44 6.17 9.16
N LEU A 175 4.96 5.84 7.97
CA LEU A 175 4.93 4.51 7.36
C LEU A 175 6.30 3.84 7.52
N PHE A 176 6.35 2.80 8.34
CA PHE A 176 7.53 1.94 8.45
C PHE A 176 7.45 0.77 7.47
N HIS A 177 8.59 0.12 7.25
CA HIS A 177 8.72 -1.01 6.33
C HIS A 177 7.61 -2.06 6.48
N ASP A 178 7.36 -2.50 7.71
CA ASP A 178 6.38 -3.57 7.98
C ASP A 178 4.93 -3.12 7.80
N ASP A 179 4.61 -1.85 8.07
CA ASP A 179 3.29 -1.28 7.78
C ASP A 179 3.04 -1.27 6.27
N MET A 180 4.00 -0.76 5.49
CA MET A 180 3.88 -0.70 4.02
C MET A 180 3.73 -2.09 3.41
N ARG A 181 4.52 -3.06 3.88
CA ARG A 181 4.43 -4.46 3.43
C ARG A 181 3.07 -5.05 3.77
N ARG A 182 2.65 -5.00 5.04
CA ARG A 182 1.39 -5.61 5.49
C ARG A 182 0.18 -4.96 4.82
N ILE A 183 0.07 -3.64 4.90
CA ILE A 183 -1.09 -2.91 4.37
C ILE A 183 -1.15 -3.04 2.84
N GLY A 184 0.00 -2.96 2.14
CA GLY A 184 0.06 -3.15 0.70
C GLY A 184 -0.34 -4.56 0.26
N SER A 185 0.16 -5.59 0.96
CA SER A 185 -0.16 -6.99 0.69
C SER A 185 -1.66 -7.28 0.87
N VAL A 186 -2.24 -6.83 1.99
CA VAL A 186 -3.68 -6.96 2.28
C VAL A 186 -4.54 -6.20 1.26
N LEU A 187 -4.14 -4.99 0.88
CA LEU A 187 -4.87 -4.20 -0.12
C LEU A 187 -4.86 -4.89 -1.49
N ALA A 188 -3.71 -5.47 -1.87
CA ALA A 188 -3.58 -6.22 -3.10
C ALA A 188 -4.42 -7.51 -3.07
N ASP A 189 -4.43 -8.27 -1.96
CA ASP A 189 -5.29 -9.45 -1.83
C ASP A 189 -6.77 -9.09 -1.97
N LEU A 190 -7.22 -8.05 -1.27
CA LEU A 190 -8.61 -7.59 -1.36
C LEU A 190 -8.97 -7.20 -2.79
N PHE A 191 -8.07 -6.49 -3.47
CA PHE A 191 -8.28 -6.06 -4.86
C PHE A 191 -8.33 -7.24 -5.82
N CYS A 192 -7.34 -8.13 -5.77
CA CYS A 192 -7.23 -9.28 -6.66
C CYS A 192 -8.42 -10.23 -6.48
N ALA A 193 -8.76 -10.58 -5.24
CA ALA A 193 -9.88 -11.47 -4.94
C ALA A 193 -11.22 -10.91 -5.46
N SER A 194 -11.40 -9.59 -5.37
CA SER A 194 -12.61 -8.94 -5.89
C SER A 194 -12.63 -8.97 -7.42
N LEU A 195 -11.54 -8.55 -8.09
CA LEU A 195 -11.51 -8.43 -9.55
C LEU A 195 -11.50 -9.78 -10.27
N SER A 196 -10.87 -10.81 -9.69
CA SER A 196 -10.86 -12.18 -10.21
C SER A 196 -12.21 -12.89 -10.04
N GLY A 197 -13.14 -12.32 -9.27
CA GLY A 197 -14.37 -13.00 -8.88
C GLY A 197 -14.15 -14.18 -7.93
N GLY A 198 -12.99 -14.22 -7.26
CA GLY A 198 -12.59 -15.29 -6.35
C GLY A 198 -11.93 -16.51 -7.01
N ASP A 199 -11.57 -16.42 -8.30
CA ASP A 199 -10.91 -17.52 -9.01
C ASP A 199 -9.39 -17.55 -8.76
N ARG A 200 -8.96 -18.53 -7.95
CA ARG A 200 -7.56 -18.77 -7.59
C ARG A 200 -6.70 -19.29 -8.73
N TYR A 201 -7.29 -19.91 -9.77
CA TYR A 201 -6.55 -20.45 -10.90
C TYR A 201 -5.75 -19.35 -11.63
N PHE A 202 -6.34 -18.16 -11.73
CA PHE A 202 -5.70 -17.03 -12.37
C PHE A 202 -4.59 -16.40 -11.50
N GLU A 203 -4.76 -16.38 -10.18
CA GLU A 203 -3.79 -15.80 -9.24
C GLU A 203 -2.41 -16.48 -9.29
N GLU A 204 -2.36 -17.80 -9.53
CA GLU A 204 -1.11 -18.57 -9.54
C GLU A 204 -0.43 -18.61 -10.92
N GLU A 205 -1.15 -18.95 -12.01
CA GLU A 205 -0.51 -19.19 -13.33
C GLU A 205 -0.32 -17.92 -14.18
N ALA A 206 -1.29 -17.00 -14.22
CA ALA A 206 -1.24 -15.87 -15.15
C ALA A 206 -0.42 -14.68 -14.63
N GLY A 207 -0.35 -14.53 -13.31
CA GLY A 207 0.41 -13.46 -12.64
C GLY A 207 1.91 -13.72 -12.51
N THR A 208 2.38 -14.97 -12.47
CA THR A 208 3.78 -15.26 -12.10
C THR A 208 4.59 -15.98 -13.18
N ALA A 209 3.97 -16.32 -14.32
CA ALA A 209 4.66 -16.90 -15.45
C ALA A 209 5.85 -16.03 -15.91
N ARG A 210 7.00 -16.67 -16.10
CA ARG A 210 8.21 -16.02 -16.63
C ARG A 210 8.00 -15.70 -18.10
N ILE A 211 8.27 -14.44 -18.47
CA ILE A 211 8.36 -14.03 -19.86
C ILE A 211 9.82 -14.23 -20.27
N GLU A 212 10.06 -15.13 -21.23
CA GLU A 212 11.36 -15.31 -21.85
C GLU A 212 11.43 -14.45 -23.11
N GLU A 213 12.30 -13.44 -23.09
CA GLU A 213 12.63 -12.67 -24.29
C GLU A 213 13.71 -13.43 -25.07
N VAL A 214 13.31 -14.07 -26.18
CA VAL A 214 14.28 -14.68 -27.08
C VAL A 214 14.94 -13.56 -27.88
N ALA A 215 16.26 -13.41 -27.75
CA ALA A 215 17.02 -12.47 -28.57
C ALA A 215 16.75 -12.77 -30.05
N GLN A 216 16.17 -11.81 -30.78
CA GLN A 216 16.14 -11.88 -32.23
C GLN A 216 17.59 -11.90 -32.71
N ILE A 217 17.96 -12.97 -33.41
CA ILE A 217 19.24 -13.06 -34.10
C ILE A 217 19.27 -11.89 -35.09
N ALA A 218 20.22 -10.98 -34.89
CA ALA A 218 20.47 -9.83 -35.75
C ALA A 218 20.96 -10.24 -37.14
#